data_AF-A0A946IK43-F1
#
_entry.id   AF-A0A946IK43-F1
#
_cell.length_a   1.000
_cell.length_b   1.000
_cell.length_c   1.000
_cell.angle_alpha   90.00
_cell.angle_beta   90.00
_cell.angle_gamma   90.00
#
_symmetry.space_group_name_H-M   'P 1'
#
loop_
_entity.id
_entity.type
_entity.pdbx_description
1 polymer ?
#
loop_
_entity_poly.entity_id
_entity_poly.type
_entity_poly.pdbx_seq_one_letter_code
_entity_poly.pdbx_strand_id
1 'polypeptide(L)'
;KTIGIRVPDSPIVKALLDELGEPLMSVTLIIPNDEYPLSDPHEIRQIMERHVDVIIDGGYCGIEPTTVIDMTDLNPVILRQGMGGFVNP
;
A
#
# COMPACT_ATOMS: atom_id res chain seq x y z
N LYS A 1 13.80 16.42 1.22
CA LYS A 1 13.70 14.99 1.60
C LYS A 1 12.28 14.76 2.10
N THR A 2 11.55 13.78 1.56
CA THR A 2 10.12 13.56 1.83
C THR A 2 9.86 12.06 2.04
N ILE A 3 8.74 11.73 2.66
CA ILE A 3 8.28 10.35 2.85
C ILE A 3 6.76 10.30 2.67
N GLY A 4 6.25 9.23 2.07
CA GLY A 4 4.82 8.98 1.98
C GLY A 4 4.27 8.44 3.29
N ILE A 5 3.14 8.97 3.74
CA ILE A 5 2.40 8.48 4.90
C ILE A 5 1.06 7.94 4.42
N ARG A 6 0.65 6.76 4.90
CA ARG A 6 -0.63 6.13 4.61
C ARG A 6 -1.25 5.59 5.88
N VAL A 7 -2.57 5.74 6.01
CA VAL A 7 -3.39 5.09 7.05
C VAL A 7 -4.32 4.07 6.37
N PRO A 8 -3.96 2.78 6.33
CA PRO A 8 -4.77 1.76 5.64
C PRO A 8 -6.03 1.39 6.43
N ASP A 9 -7.15 1.22 5.72
CA ASP A 9 -8.36 0.64 6.30
C ASP A 9 -8.35 -0.89 6.17
N SER A 10 -7.41 -1.54 6.85
CA SER A 10 -7.30 -3.00 6.90
C SER A 10 -7.25 -3.48 8.35
N PRO A 11 -8.17 -4.37 8.78
CA PRO A 11 -8.14 -4.92 10.14
C PRO A 11 -6.81 -5.63 10.48
N ILE A 12 -6.21 -6.32 9.50
CA ILE A 12 -4.91 -7.01 9.66
C ILE A 12 -3.82 -5.98 9.93
N VAL A 13 -3.73 -4.93 9.11
CA VAL A 13 -2.69 -3.90 9.28
C VAL A 13 -2.86 -3.14 10.59
N LYS A 14 -4.10 -2.84 11.00
CA LYS A 14 -4.38 -2.21 12.30
C LYS A 14 -3.89 -3.08 13.46
N ALA A 15 -4.22 -4.37 13.46
CA ALA A 15 -3.76 -5.30 14.50
C ALA A 15 -2.22 -5.42 14.56
N LEU A 16 -1.54 -5.43 13.41
CA LEU A 16 -0.07 -5.44 13.35
C LEU A 16 0.53 -4.15 13.93
N LEU A 17 -0.04 -2.99 13.60
CA LEU A 17 0.43 -1.70 14.14
C LEU A 17 0.17 -1.57 15.64
N ASP A 18 -0.96 -2.06 16.12
CA ASP A 18 -1.32 -2.05 17.55
C ASP A 18 -0.33 -2.90 18.37
N GLU A 19 0.06 -4.06 17.85
CA GLU A 19 1.07 -4.92 18.50
C GLU A 19 2.49 -4.33 18.37
N LEU A 20 2.83 -3.77 17.22
CA LEU A 20 4.16 -3.21 16.96
C LEU A 20 4.42 -1.92 17.77
N GLY A 21 3.39 -1.10 18.00
CA GLY A 21 3.49 0.15 18.78
C GLY A 21 4.18 1.31 18.07
N GLU A 22 4.53 1.17 16.78
CA GLU A 22 5.20 2.18 15.97
C GLU A 22 4.82 2.08 14.47
N PRO A 23 5.15 3.08 13.63
CA PRO A 23 4.85 3.04 12.20
C PRO A 23 5.58 1.90 11.47
N LEU A 24 4.86 1.23 10.56
CA LEU A 24 5.43 0.22 9.68
C LEU A 24 5.87 0.83 8.34
N MET A 25 7.17 0.69 8.01
CA MET A 25 7.67 1.02 6.68
C MET A 25 7.15 0.01 5.66
N SER A 26 6.59 0.49 4.55
CA SER A 26 6.01 -0.37 3.52
C SER A 26 6.14 0.24 2.12
N VAL A 27 5.97 -0.63 1.13
CA VAL A 27 5.84 -0.28 -0.29
C VAL A 27 4.72 -1.13 -0.90
N THR A 28 4.14 -0.67 -2.00
CA THR A 28 3.24 -1.52 -2.78
C THR A 28 4.03 -2.67 -3.40
N LEU A 29 3.53 -3.91 -3.29
CA LEU A 29 4.15 -5.10 -3.88
C LEU A 29 3.90 -5.15 -5.40
N ILE A 30 4.71 -4.41 -6.15
CA ILE A 30 4.75 -4.45 -7.62
C ILE A 30 6.08 -5.08 -8.02
N ILE A 31 6.02 -6.16 -8.80
CA ILE A 31 7.21 -6.90 -9.26
C ILE A 31 7.86 -6.12 -10.42
N PRO A 32 9.19 -6.23 -10.63
CA PRO A 32 9.84 -5.56 -11.74
C PRO A 32 9.19 -5.92 -13.09
N ASN A 33 8.91 -4.89 -13.88
CA ASN A 33 8.24 -4.94 -15.19
C ASN A 33 6.72 -5.18 -15.16
N ASP A 34 6.09 -5.28 -13.99
CA ASP A 34 4.63 -5.31 -13.87
C ASP A 34 4.05 -3.90 -13.73
N GLU A 35 2.87 -3.70 -14.33
CA GLU A 35 2.11 -2.44 -14.22
C GLU A 35 1.26 -2.40 -12.94
N TYR A 36 0.75 -3.57 -12.51
CA TYR A 36 -0.18 -3.72 -11.40
C TYR A 36 0.46 -4.50 -10.25
N PRO A 37 0.02 -4.26 -9.00
CA PRO A 37 0.48 -5.05 -7.87
C PRO A 37 -0.04 -6.48 -7.93
N LEU A 38 0.72 -7.40 -7.33
CA LEU A 38 0.23 -8.75 -7.07
C LEU A 38 -0.93 -8.69 -6.06
N SER A 39 -2.00 -9.43 -6.34
CA SER A 39 -3.22 -9.44 -5.51
C SER A 39 -3.71 -10.85 -5.15
N ASP A 40 -3.22 -11.89 -5.82
CA ASP A 40 -3.55 -13.28 -5.52
C ASP A 40 -2.54 -13.85 -4.49
N PRO A 41 -2.99 -14.37 -3.34
CA PRO A 41 -2.10 -14.87 -2.30
C PRO A 41 -1.32 -16.12 -2.71
N HIS A 42 -1.85 -16.95 -3.61
CA HIS A 42 -1.13 -18.12 -4.13
C HIS A 42 -0.01 -17.70 -5.07
N GLU A 43 -0.26 -16.73 -5.95
CA GLU A 43 0.77 -16.15 -6.82
C GLU A 43 1.85 -15.43 -6.00
N ILE A 44 1.45 -14.61 -5.03
CA ILE A 44 2.39 -13.96 -4.09
C ILE A 44 3.26 -15.00 -3.40
N ARG A 45 2.69 -16.10 -2.92
CA ARG A 45 3.46 -17.18 -2.30
C ARG A 45 4.45 -17.81 -3.27
N GLN A 46 4.02 -18.17 -4.47
CA GLN A 46 4.90 -18.78 -5.47
C GLN A 46 6.10 -17.90 -5.81
N ILE A 47 5.90 -16.59 -5.88
CA ILE A 47 6.95 -15.62 -6.24
C ILE A 47 7.81 -15.26 -5.02
N MET A 48 7.20 -15.01 -3.86
CA MET A 48 7.84 -14.34 -2.73
C MET A 48 8.24 -15.26 -1.57
N GLU A 49 7.82 -16.54 -1.53
CA GLU A 49 8.04 -17.41 -0.37
C GLU A 49 9.52 -17.57 0.04
N ARG A 50 10.46 -17.32 -0.88
CA ARG A 50 11.91 -17.38 -0.63
C ARG A 50 12.55 -16.02 -0.36
N HIS A 51 11.78 -14.95 -0.46
CA HIS A 51 12.23 -13.56 -0.39
C HIS A 51 11.71 -12.82 0.85
N VAL A 52 10.71 -13.36 1.54
CA VAL A 52 10.14 -12.79 2.76
C VAL A 52 10.05 -13.83 3.86
N ASP A 53 10.14 -13.39 5.12
CA ASP A 53 10.05 -14.29 6.28
C ASP A 53 8.61 -14.80 6.50
N VAL A 54 7.62 -13.96 6.18
CA VAL A 54 6.19 -14.24 6.44
C VAL A 54 5.33 -13.69 5.32
N ILE A 55 4.29 -14.46 4.96
CA ILE A 55 3.18 -14.02 4.11
C ILE A 55 1.90 -14.15 4.93
N ILE A 56 1.12 -13.07 4.98
CA ILE A 56 -0.18 -13.04 5.66
C ILE A 56 -1.27 -13.00 4.58
N ASP A 57 -2.08 -14.06 4.51
CA ASP A 57 -3.23 -14.12 3.61
C ASP A 57 -4.42 -13.38 4.22
N GLY A 58 -4.74 -12.21 3.64
CA GLY A 58 -5.92 -11.41 3.97
C GLY A 58 -7.03 -11.48 2.94
N GLY A 59 -6.95 -12.41 1.98
CA GLY A 59 -7.81 -12.44 0.80
C GLY A 59 -7.49 -11.35 -0.22
N TYR A 60 -8.40 -11.17 -1.19
CA TYR A 60 -8.24 -10.22 -2.28
C TYR A 60 -8.29 -8.76 -1.79
N CYS A 61 -7.21 -8.01 -2.01
CA CYS A 61 -7.03 -6.64 -1.49
C CYS A 61 -7.24 -5.52 -2.54
N GLY A 62 -7.67 -5.86 -3.75
CA GLY A 62 -7.78 -4.91 -4.88
C GLY A 62 -6.44 -4.63 -5.55
N ILE A 63 -6.48 -4.07 -6.77
CA ILE A 63 -5.28 -3.69 -7.54
C ILE A 63 -5.19 -2.18 -7.77
N GLU A 64 -6.27 -1.46 -7.49
CA GLU A 64 -6.36 -0.03 -7.69
C GLU A 64 -5.48 0.72 -6.67
N PRO A 65 -4.60 1.62 -7.12
CA PRO A 65 -3.68 2.29 -6.24
C PRO A 65 -4.38 3.31 -5.33
N THR A 66 -3.71 3.69 -4.26
CA THR A 66 -4.10 4.88 -3.49
C THR A 66 -3.86 6.14 -4.28
N THR A 67 -4.69 7.14 -4.03
CA THR A 67 -4.41 8.54 -4.40
C THR A 67 -3.20 9.02 -3.60
N VAL A 68 -2.24 9.62 -4.28
CA VAL A 68 -1.04 10.19 -3.69
C VAL A 68 -1.11 11.70 -3.86
N ILE A 69 -1.09 12.40 -2.73
CA ILE A 69 -1.14 13.87 -2.68
C ILE A 69 0.18 14.33 -2.07
N ASP A 70 0.90 15.16 -2.81
CA ASP A 70 2.01 15.92 -2.26
C ASP A 70 1.45 17.06 -1.40
N MET A 71 1.88 17.11 -0.15
CA MET A 71 1.49 18.12 0.84
C MET A 71 2.72 18.85 1.41
N THR A 72 3.84 18.88 0.69
CA THR A 72 5.06 19.58 1.15
C THR A 72 4.92 21.10 1.14
N ASP A 73 4.03 21.63 0.30
CA ASP A 73 3.75 23.06 0.15
C ASP A 73 2.31 23.40 0.53
N LEU A 74 2.00 24.70 0.62
CA LEU A 74 0.66 25.21 0.97
C LEU A 74 -0.44 24.80 -0.01
N ASN A 75 -0.09 24.47 -1.25
CA ASN A 75 -1.02 24.06 -2.30
C ASN A 75 -0.80 22.57 -2.59
N PRO A 76 -1.67 21.66 -2.10
CA PRO A 76 -1.52 20.23 -2.33
C PRO A 76 -1.58 19.89 -3.82
N VAL A 77 -0.75 18.94 -4.25
CA VAL A 77 -0.69 18.48 -5.64
C VAL A 77 -1.00 17.00 -5.71
N ILE A 78 -1.92 16.59 -6.58
CA ILE A 78 -2.17 15.17 -6.84
C ILE A 78 -1.01 14.65 -7.70
N LEU A 79 -0.16 13.80 -7.11
CA LEU A 79 0.91 13.11 -7.84
C LEU A 79 0.38 11.88 -8.57
N ARG A 80 -0.65 11.23 -8.02
CA ARG A 80 -1.34 10.09 -8.63
C ARG A 80 -2.79 10.05 -8.18
N GLN A 81 -3.72 9.99 -9.14
CA GLN A 81 -5.13 9.71 -8.84
C GLN A 81 -5.35 8.20 -8.70
N GLY A 82 -6.01 7.78 -7.63
CA GLY A 82 -6.37 6.39 -7.36
C GLY A 82 -7.76 6.29 -6.72
N MET A 83 -7.97 5.31 -5.83
CA MET A 83 -9.27 5.06 -5.16
C MET A 83 -9.74 6.19 -4.25
N GLY A 84 -8.83 7.05 -3.79
CA GLY A 84 -9.19 8.22 -2.99
C GLY A 84 -9.83 9.28 -3.88
N GLY A 85 -11.15 9.44 -3.80
CA GLY A 85 -11.88 10.42 -4.58
C GLY A 85 -11.45 11.85 -4.25
N PHE A 86 -11.29 12.67 -5.29
CA PHE A 86 -11.20 14.12 -5.17
C PHE A 86 -12.38 14.70 -5.94
N VAL A 87 -13.42 15.12 -5.21
CA VAL A 87 -14.51 15.89 -5.83
C VAL A 87 -14.07 17.34 -5.76
N ASN A 88 -13.85 17.98 -6.90
CA ASN A 88 -13.67 19.43 -6.94
C ASN A 88 -15.00 20.03 -6.43
N PRO A 89 -15.01 20.76 -5.30
CA PRO A 89 -16.24 21.38 -4.81
C PRO A 89 -16.78 22.43 -5.80
#